data_AF-B5YME0-F1
#
_entry.id   AF-B5YME0-F1
#
_cell.length_a   1.000
_cell.length_b   1.000
_cell.length_c   1.000
_cell.angle_alpha   90.00
_cell.angle_beta   90.00
_cell.angle_gamma   90.00
#
_symmetry.space_group_name_H-M   'P 1'
#
loop_
_entity.id
_entity.type
_entity.pdbx_description
1 polymer ?
#
loop_
_entity_poly.entity_id
_entity_poly.type
_entity_poly.pdbx_seq_one_letter_code
_entity_poly.pdbx_strand_id
1 'polypeptide(L)'
;MATPQRLLHSLATRVPLAYSRVGVQPHHHQAIAVAATLTLTLTLSAVPLACISTSSTVDNKRKHGGNKDTVNTSWVTSLLYAQFNTSHKRCECEVIPPHPTLSSTAPSPDPSLKPLSRLTLLLYKSKLISYSSLPVPRLLTPRDPIFSYPELKRGLRRRQHDESSLQRILSSPKLKDARAKQDQQSLNAILEQMNVCVYGEGVTPHLREDFLMQYGCTGHTPEILEYLQKIGEARGFIEVGAGNGQWARALNDCNNGFCEKAHSEKSPSLQNNKHKWEFVLAYDNMANLPLSPQIYHRKTLPVQRFFYDGVRRCTSHVDAVQGYASRGRVLLLVYPPPGSMAVETVEAYANANSKNDTVVFVGEGRGGANANDELFDYLLGRDGENNTTIKKQWALMKVMDVRPSPGGKGYEKLFVFQRVR
;
A
#
# COMPACT_ATOMS: atom_id res chain seq x y z
N MET A 1 29.98 -55.76 -0.58
CA MET A 1 30.30 -56.04 0.83
C MET A 1 29.51 -55.06 1.68
N ALA A 2 28.55 -55.58 2.42
CA ALA A 2 27.47 -54.83 3.05
C ALA A 2 27.32 -55.27 4.50
N THR A 3 27.14 -54.28 5.40
CA THR A 3 26.49 -54.31 6.73
C THR A 3 26.77 -52.98 7.45
N PRO A 4 26.02 -52.54 8.49
CA PRO A 4 24.59 -52.69 8.77
C PRO A 4 23.91 -51.43 9.41
N GLN A 5 22.59 -51.57 9.60
CA GLN A 5 21.62 -50.72 10.31
C GLN A 5 21.85 -50.59 11.84
N ARG A 6 21.18 -49.59 12.47
CA ARG A 6 20.46 -49.53 13.79
C ARG A 6 20.45 -48.06 14.30
N LEU A 7 19.49 -47.45 15.03
CA LEU A 7 18.19 -47.81 15.64
C LEU A 7 17.50 -46.52 16.20
N LEU A 8 16.18 -46.45 16.00
CA LEU A 8 15.06 -46.01 16.88
C LEU A 8 14.92 -44.64 17.59
N HIS A 9 13.76 -44.04 17.26
CA HIS A 9 12.72 -43.32 18.03
C HIS A 9 12.58 -43.52 19.56
N SER A 10 12.09 -42.46 20.24
CA SER A 10 10.98 -42.41 21.25
C SER A 10 11.27 -41.30 22.29
N LEU A 11 10.42 -40.32 22.58
CA LEU A 11 9.28 -40.47 23.52
C LEU A 11 8.27 -39.33 23.34
N ALA A 12 7.04 -39.70 23.00
CA ALA A 12 5.82 -38.92 23.24
C ALA A 12 4.96 -39.73 24.22
N THR A 13 4.64 -39.14 25.37
CA THR A 13 3.75 -39.75 26.37
C THR A 13 2.29 -39.37 26.10
N ARG A 14 1.45 -40.41 26.11
CA ARG A 14 -0.01 -40.43 25.93
C ARG A 14 -0.74 -40.10 27.23
N VAL A 15 -1.94 -39.55 27.10
CA VAL A 15 -3.12 -39.93 27.91
C VAL A 15 -4.31 -40.10 26.94
N PRO A 16 -5.10 -41.19 27.01
CA PRO A 16 -6.22 -41.44 26.11
C PRO A 16 -7.57 -41.13 26.78
N LEU A 17 -8.56 -40.71 26.00
CA LEU A 17 -9.95 -41.08 26.21
C LEU A 17 -10.65 -41.25 24.85
N ALA A 18 -11.23 -42.42 24.67
CA ALA A 18 -11.96 -42.86 23.50
C ALA A 18 -13.40 -42.31 23.51
N TYR A 19 -13.96 -42.03 22.33
CA TYR A 19 -15.31 -42.48 21.93
C TYR A 19 -15.48 -42.34 20.39
N SER A 20 -16.37 -43.18 19.86
CA SER A 20 -16.37 -43.77 18.51
C SER A 20 -16.97 -42.97 17.34
N ARG A 21 -16.50 -43.32 16.12
CA ARG A 21 -17.12 -43.47 14.76
C ARG A 21 -18.45 -42.73 14.52
N VAL A 22 -18.62 -41.98 13.42
CA VAL A 22 -18.77 -42.33 11.97
C VAL A 22 -18.40 -41.04 11.19
N GLY A 23 -17.60 -40.94 10.12
CA GLY A 23 -17.50 -41.67 8.85
C GLY A 23 -17.49 -40.61 7.72
N VAL A 24 -16.63 -40.80 6.71
CA VAL A 24 -16.45 -40.03 5.45
C VAL A 24 -15.34 -38.94 5.42
N GLN A 25 -14.26 -39.29 4.70
CA GLN A 25 -13.26 -38.48 4.00
C GLN A 25 -13.12 -39.09 2.58
N PRO A 26 -12.40 -38.53 1.57
CA PRO A 26 -11.34 -37.50 1.59
C PRO A 26 -11.54 -36.44 0.45
N HIS A 27 -10.77 -35.39 0.15
CA HIS A 27 -9.34 -35.05 0.25
C HIS A 27 -9.17 -33.52 0.32
N HIS A 28 -8.24 -33.01 1.14
CA HIS A 28 -7.50 -31.78 0.86
C HIS A 28 -6.14 -31.88 1.57
N HIS A 29 -5.06 -31.96 0.78
CA HIS A 29 -3.71 -31.71 1.29
C HIS A 29 -3.46 -30.20 1.24
N GLN A 30 -3.43 -29.56 2.41
CA GLN A 30 -2.91 -28.20 2.57
C GLN A 30 -1.40 -28.26 2.81
N ALA A 31 -0.65 -27.60 1.94
CA ALA A 31 0.72 -27.20 2.22
C ALA A 31 0.67 -25.93 3.10
N ILE A 32 1.23 -26.03 4.30
CA ILE A 32 1.36 -24.91 5.24
C ILE A 32 2.54 -24.05 4.76
N ALA A 33 2.25 -22.91 4.15
CA ALA A 33 3.18 -21.80 4.01
C ALA A 33 2.85 -20.77 5.10
N VAL A 34 3.72 -20.64 6.09
CA VAL A 34 3.61 -19.65 7.15
C VAL A 34 4.00 -18.28 6.57
N ALA A 35 3.01 -17.50 6.16
CA ALA A 35 3.12 -16.06 6.00
C ALA A 35 2.24 -15.41 7.09
N ALA A 36 2.79 -15.27 8.30
CA ALA A 36 2.12 -14.61 9.40
C ALA A 36 2.13 -13.09 9.15
N THR A 37 1.06 -12.56 8.59
CA THR A 37 0.74 -11.12 8.69
C THR A 37 0.38 -10.84 10.14
N LEU A 38 1.34 -10.34 10.90
CA LEU A 38 1.20 -10.04 12.32
C LEU A 38 0.45 -8.72 12.47
N THR A 39 -0.88 -8.78 12.43
CA THR A 39 -1.75 -7.66 12.86
C THR A 39 -1.70 -7.58 14.38
N LEU A 40 -0.69 -6.90 14.92
CA LEU A 40 -0.50 -6.74 16.36
C LEU A 40 -1.53 -5.73 16.91
N THR A 41 -2.67 -6.20 17.40
CA THR A 41 -3.60 -5.39 18.21
C THR A 41 -3.06 -5.32 19.64
N LEU A 42 -2.37 -4.23 19.98
CA LEU A 42 -1.96 -3.93 21.36
C LEU A 42 -3.16 -3.43 22.15
N THR A 43 -3.86 -4.32 22.85
CA THR A 43 -4.77 -3.93 23.94
C THR A 43 -3.95 -3.66 25.19
N LEU A 44 -3.59 -2.39 25.42
CA LEU A 44 -3.12 -1.90 26.70
C LEU A 44 -4.33 -1.84 27.66
N SER A 45 -4.49 -2.87 28.49
CA SER A 45 -5.41 -2.84 29.63
C SER A 45 -4.88 -1.88 30.68
N ALA A 46 -5.61 -0.81 30.94
CA ALA A 46 -5.37 0.12 32.04
C ALA A 46 -5.48 -0.60 33.39
N VAL A 47 -4.45 -0.48 34.23
CA VAL A 47 -4.48 -0.85 35.64
C VAL A 47 -5.14 0.32 36.40
N PRO A 48 -6.16 0.09 37.26
CA PRO A 48 -6.83 1.17 37.97
C PRO A 48 -5.98 1.64 39.15
N LEU A 49 -5.66 2.93 39.17
CA LEU A 49 -5.15 3.63 40.35
C LEU A 49 -6.28 3.80 41.36
N ALA A 50 -6.16 3.13 42.51
CA ALA A 50 -7.00 3.35 43.67
C ALA A 50 -6.64 4.70 44.32
N CYS A 51 -7.59 5.63 44.36
CA CYS A 51 -7.47 6.87 45.13
C CYS A 51 -7.82 6.61 46.60
N ILE A 52 -6.88 6.92 47.48
CA ILE A 52 -7.03 7.00 48.93
C ILE A 52 -7.91 8.22 49.24
N SER A 53 -9.04 8.02 49.91
CA SER A 53 -9.88 9.10 50.42
C SER A 53 -9.37 9.58 51.78
N THR A 54 -9.07 10.87 51.92
CA THR A 54 -9.02 11.53 53.22
C THR A 54 -10.17 12.52 53.33
N SER A 55 -11.01 12.29 54.33
CA SER A 55 -12.14 13.13 54.71
C SER A 55 -11.69 14.46 55.28
N SER A 56 -12.37 15.55 54.91
CA SER A 56 -12.55 16.69 55.81
C SER A 56 -13.92 17.31 55.57
N THR A 57 -14.76 17.17 56.59
CA THR A 57 -16.05 17.82 56.80
C THR A 57 -15.87 19.32 57.03
N VAL A 58 -16.59 20.17 56.28
CA VAL A 58 -16.98 21.51 56.72
C VAL A 58 -18.38 21.84 56.18
N ASP A 59 -19.25 22.22 57.12
CA ASP A 59 -20.65 22.63 56.97
C ASP A 59 -20.85 23.83 56.04
N ASN A 60 -21.97 23.83 55.30
CA ASN A 60 -22.42 24.96 54.49
C ASN A 60 -23.81 25.44 54.94
N LYS A 61 -23.90 26.72 55.31
CA LYS A 61 -25.16 27.47 55.51
C LYS A 61 -25.10 28.79 54.71
N ARG A 62 -26.25 29.08 54.07
CA ARG A 62 -26.75 30.36 53.50
C ARG A 62 -26.41 30.76 52.05
N LYS A 63 -27.47 30.64 51.23
CA LYS A 63 -28.25 31.68 50.49
C LYS A 63 -27.55 32.84 49.76
N HIS A 64 -28.07 33.02 48.54
CA HIS A 64 -28.19 34.20 47.64
C HIS A 64 -27.16 34.41 46.53
N GLY A 65 -27.63 34.14 45.30
CA GLY A 65 -27.85 35.18 44.29
C GLY A 65 -26.62 35.83 43.67
N GLY A 66 -26.29 35.47 42.43
CA GLY A 66 -25.29 36.19 41.65
C GLY A 66 -25.02 35.53 40.30
N ASN A 67 -25.54 36.15 39.25
CA ASN A 67 -25.21 35.92 37.86
C ASN A 67 -23.69 36.05 37.63
N LYS A 68 -23.06 35.11 36.92
CA LYS A 68 -21.81 35.30 36.13
C LYS A 68 -21.42 34.02 35.38
N ASP A 69 -21.14 34.23 34.10
CA ASP A 69 -20.44 33.31 33.21
C ASP A 69 -19.16 32.76 33.84
N THR A 70 -18.91 31.45 33.67
CA THR A 70 -17.58 30.84 33.50
C THR A 70 -17.70 29.30 33.45
N VAL A 71 -17.66 28.73 32.25
CA VAL A 71 -17.15 27.36 32.07
C VAL A 71 -15.83 27.47 31.33
N ASN A 72 -14.77 27.52 32.12
CA ASN A 72 -13.40 27.46 31.65
C ASN A 72 -12.91 26.02 31.82
N THR A 73 -12.90 25.26 30.73
CA THR A 73 -12.12 24.01 30.61
C THR A 73 -11.35 24.09 29.29
N SER A 74 -10.37 25.00 29.24
CA SER A 74 -9.47 25.17 28.10
C SER A 74 -8.05 25.44 28.59
N TRP A 75 -7.43 24.48 29.28
CA TRP A 75 -6.00 24.54 29.62
C TRP A 75 -5.39 23.14 29.70
N VAL A 76 -5.15 22.49 28.54
CA VAL A 76 -4.05 21.50 28.33
C VAL A 76 -3.54 21.49 26.87
N THR A 77 -4.23 22.05 25.88
CA THR A 77 -3.83 21.97 24.46
C THR A 77 -3.06 23.18 23.87
N SER A 78 -2.41 24.01 24.71
CA SER A 78 -1.69 25.21 24.22
C SER A 78 -0.25 25.37 24.75
N LEU A 79 0.53 24.28 24.83
CA LEU A 79 1.96 24.40 25.18
C LEU A 79 2.96 23.67 24.28
N LEU A 80 2.56 23.30 23.06
CA LEU A 80 3.50 22.75 22.04
C LEU A 80 3.31 23.37 20.64
N TYR A 81 2.81 24.60 20.55
CA TYR A 81 2.62 25.32 19.27
C TYR A 81 3.44 26.61 19.12
N ALA A 82 4.52 26.76 19.89
CA ALA A 82 5.40 27.91 19.76
C ALA A 82 6.84 27.46 19.44
N GLN A 83 7.38 28.03 18.37
CA GLN A 83 8.79 28.07 17.95
C GLN A 83 9.31 26.92 17.06
N PHE A 84 8.93 26.96 15.78
CA PHE A 84 9.93 26.84 14.70
C PHE A 84 9.58 27.85 13.60
N ASN A 85 10.29 28.98 13.61
CA ASN A 85 10.19 30.03 12.61
C ASN A 85 11.34 29.83 11.61
N THR A 86 11.15 28.99 10.60
CA THR A 86 12.13 28.84 9.52
C THR A 86 11.81 29.83 8.41
N SER A 87 12.68 30.82 8.26
CA SER A 87 12.71 31.76 7.14
C SER A 87 12.67 31.02 5.80
N HIS A 88 11.52 31.04 5.13
CA HIS A 88 11.41 30.60 3.74
C HIS A 88 11.84 31.76 2.83
N LYS A 89 13.02 31.62 2.20
CA LYS A 89 13.42 32.42 1.05
C LYS A 89 12.42 32.18 -0.08
N ARG A 90 11.85 33.25 -0.63
CA ARG A 90 11.08 33.23 -1.89
C ARG A 90 12.00 32.73 -3.01
N CYS A 91 11.64 31.63 -3.65
CA CYS A 91 12.16 31.28 -4.96
C CYS A 91 11.37 32.08 -6.01
N GLU A 92 12.08 32.86 -6.82
CA GLU A 92 11.56 33.40 -8.07
C GLU A 92 11.53 32.25 -9.09
N CYS A 93 10.34 31.85 -9.52
CA CYS A 93 10.19 30.85 -10.58
C CYS A 93 10.19 31.55 -11.94
N GLU A 94 11.08 31.08 -12.82
CA GLU A 94 11.12 31.43 -14.23
C GLU A 94 9.81 31.03 -14.95
N VAL A 95 9.42 31.89 -15.90
CA VAL A 95 8.26 31.70 -16.76
C VAL A 95 8.57 30.59 -17.77
N ILE A 96 7.91 29.44 -17.64
CA ILE A 96 8.00 28.34 -18.61
C ILE A 96 7.14 28.68 -19.84
N PRO A 97 7.68 28.59 -21.08
CA PRO A 97 6.92 28.86 -22.29
C PRO A 97 5.83 27.81 -22.56
N PRO A 98 4.77 28.16 -23.31
CA PRO A 98 3.62 27.28 -23.53
C PRO A 98 4.01 25.99 -24.25
N HIS A 99 3.55 24.86 -23.70
CA HIS A 99 3.74 23.53 -24.29
C HIS A 99 2.99 23.38 -25.63
N PRO A 100 3.60 22.69 -26.62
CA PRO A 100 2.95 22.39 -27.88
C PRO A 100 1.77 21.43 -27.68
N THR A 101 0.66 21.74 -28.36
CA THR A 101 -0.56 20.94 -28.41
C THR A 101 -0.29 19.57 -29.02
N LEU A 102 -0.29 18.53 -28.18
CA LEU A 102 -0.14 17.14 -28.59
C LEU A 102 -1.50 16.58 -29.08
N SER A 103 -1.50 16.02 -30.30
CA SER A 103 -2.64 15.33 -30.89
C SER A 103 -3.05 14.10 -30.05
N SER A 104 -4.30 14.10 -29.56
CA SER A 104 -4.92 13.04 -28.74
C SER A 104 -5.46 11.91 -29.62
N THR A 105 -4.54 11.12 -30.19
CA THR A 105 -4.87 9.78 -30.69
C THR A 105 -4.16 8.78 -29.80
N ALA A 106 -4.93 7.96 -29.07
CA ALA A 106 -4.38 6.88 -28.26
C ALA A 106 -3.51 5.99 -29.18
N PRO A 107 -2.20 5.85 -28.90
CA PRO A 107 -1.29 5.18 -29.82
C PRO A 107 -1.74 3.72 -29.99
N SER A 108 -2.06 3.34 -31.23
CA SER A 108 -2.22 1.92 -31.56
C SER A 108 -0.89 1.22 -31.23
N PRO A 109 -0.91 0.01 -30.62
CA PRO A 109 0.31 -0.70 -30.28
C PRO A 109 1.17 -0.81 -31.54
N ASP A 110 2.37 -0.24 -31.46
CA ASP A 110 3.30 -0.18 -32.57
C ASP A 110 3.69 -1.62 -32.96
N PRO A 111 3.51 -2.05 -34.22
CA PRO A 111 3.97 -3.36 -34.68
C PRO A 111 5.49 -3.57 -34.49
N SER A 112 6.23 -2.53 -34.12
CA SER A 112 7.66 -2.57 -33.81
C SER A 112 8.02 -3.07 -32.40
N LEU A 113 7.05 -3.40 -31.53
CA LEU A 113 7.33 -3.84 -30.15
C LEU A 113 8.15 -5.14 -30.13
N LYS A 114 9.45 -5.01 -29.84
CA LYS A 114 10.38 -6.13 -29.74
C LYS A 114 10.67 -6.50 -28.29
N PRO A 115 10.94 -7.78 -27.98
CA PRO A 115 11.47 -8.15 -26.68
C PRO A 115 12.90 -7.64 -26.50
N LEU A 116 13.41 -7.68 -25.27
CA LEU A 116 14.83 -7.39 -25.01
C LEU A 116 15.74 -8.33 -25.82
N SER A 117 16.77 -7.76 -26.44
CA SER A 117 17.78 -8.56 -27.13
C SER A 117 18.56 -9.44 -26.14
N ARG A 118 19.12 -10.55 -26.62
CA ARG A 118 19.98 -11.43 -25.79
C ARG A 118 21.18 -10.67 -25.22
N LEU A 119 21.75 -9.73 -25.98
CA LEU A 119 22.85 -8.88 -25.53
C LEU A 119 22.40 -7.96 -24.39
N THR A 120 21.26 -7.29 -24.52
CA THR A 120 20.71 -6.42 -23.46
C THR A 120 20.45 -7.22 -22.17
N LEU A 121 19.88 -8.43 -22.29
CA LEU A 121 19.68 -9.33 -21.14
C LEU A 121 21.01 -9.74 -20.50
N LEU A 122 22.04 -10.01 -21.30
CA LEU A 122 23.37 -10.34 -20.79
C LEU A 122 24.00 -9.15 -20.05
N LEU A 123 23.97 -7.96 -20.65
CA LEU A 123 24.49 -6.73 -20.05
C LEU A 123 23.77 -6.36 -18.74
N TYR A 124 22.47 -6.61 -18.68
CA TYR A 124 21.70 -6.44 -17.45
C TYR A 124 22.13 -7.45 -16.38
N LYS A 125 22.27 -8.73 -16.73
CA LYS A 125 22.73 -9.78 -15.80
C LYS A 125 24.13 -9.51 -15.27
N SER A 126 25.02 -8.94 -16.10
CA SER A 126 26.36 -8.51 -15.68
C SER A 126 26.37 -7.16 -14.95
N LYS A 127 25.20 -6.55 -14.69
CA LYS A 127 25.02 -5.25 -14.04
C LYS A 127 25.73 -4.09 -14.74
N LEU A 128 26.02 -4.22 -16.04
CA LEU A 128 26.65 -3.17 -16.84
C LEU A 128 25.67 -2.08 -17.25
N ILE A 129 24.37 -2.39 -17.25
CA ILE A 129 23.30 -1.41 -17.49
C ILE A 129 22.36 -1.37 -16.30
N SER A 130 21.90 -0.16 -15.97
CA SER A 130 20.92 0.05 -14.90
C SER A 130 19.58 -0.55 -15.30
N TYR A 131 18.79 -0.92 -14.30
CA TYR A 131 17.39 -1.27 -14.52
C TYR A 131 16.60 -0.14 -15.18
N SER A 132 16.84 1.11 -14.76
CA SER A 132 16.17 2.29 -15.31
C SER A 132 16.51 2.57 -16.78
N SER A 133 17.59 1.98 -17.30
CA SER A 133 17.99 2.13 -18.70
C SER A 133 17.42 1.04 -19.62
N LEU A 134 16.64 0.09 -19.10
CA LEU A 134 15.98 -0.89 -19.95
C LEU A 134 14.93 -0.21 -20.84
N PRO A 135 14.91 -0.49 -22.15
CA PRO A 135 14.07 0.23 -23.09
C PRO A 135 12.58 0.01 -22.81
N VAL A 136 11.79 1.07 -22.93
CA VAL A 136 10.33 1.05 -22.96
C VAL A 136 9.86 1.94 -24.13
N PRO A 137 8.79 1.56 -24.87
CA PRO A 137 7.98 0.36 -24.68
C PRO A 137 8.67 -0.92 -25.22
N ARG A 138 8.29 -2.10 -24.71
CA ARG A 138 8.81 -3.39 -25.20
C ARG A 138 7.90 -4.58 -24.90
N LEU A 139 8.11 -5.68 -25.59
CA LEU A 139 7.40 -6.94 -25.37
C LEU A 139 7.96 -7.69 -24.16
N LEU A 140 7.11 -8.12 -23.24
CA LEU A 140 7.52 -8.96 -22.13
C LEU A 140 7.74 -10.41 -22.58
N THR A 141 8.72 -11.06 -21.96
CA THR A 141 9.02 -12.47 -22.17
C THR A 141 9.24 -13.16 -20.83
N PRO A 142 9.13 -14.49 -20.74
CA PRO A 142 9.42 -15.23 -19.51
C PRO A 142 10.81 -14.99 -18.90
N ARG A 143 11.75 -14.39 -19.65
CA ARG A 143 13.11 -14.07 -19.19
C ARG A 143 13.34 -12.59 -18.89
N ASP A 144 12.31 -11.75 -19.00
CA ASP A 144 12.43 -10.32 -18.72
C ASP A 144 12.70 -10.10 -17.23
N PRO A 145 13.75 -9.33 -16.87
CA PRO A 145 14.12 -9.13 -15.47
C PRO A 145 13.29 -8.05 -14.77
N ILE A 146 12.27 -7.48 -15.42
CA ILE A 146 11.59 -6.27 -14.95
C ILE A 146 11.09 -6.36 -13.51
N PHE A 147 10.65 -7.54 -13.07
CA PHE A 147 10.11 -7.73 -11.73
C PHE A 147 11.16 -8.10 -10.67
N SER A 148 12.46 -8.03 -10.98
CA SER A 148 13.53 -8.51 -10.09
C SER A 148 14.73 -7.57 -10.07
N TYR A 149 14.49 -6.30 -9.72
CA TYR A 149 15.50 -5.25 -9.69
C TYR A 149 16.43 -5.31 -8.45
N PRO A 150 17.69 -4.82 -8.56
CA PRO A 150 18.68 -4.92 -7.49
C PRO A 150 18.25 -4.27 -6.17
N GLU A 151 17.54 -3.15 -6.21
CA GLU A 151 17.09 -2.39 -5.03
C GLU A 151 16.15 -3.24 -4.18
N LEU A 152 15.13 -3.86 -4.80
CA LEU A 152 14.20 -4.76 -4.12
C LEU A 152 14.94 -5.95 -3.52
N LYS A 153 15.87 -6.58 -4.25
CA LYS A 153 16.64 -7.72 -3.72
C LYS A 153 17.47 -7.34 -2.49
N ARG A 154 18.10 -6.16 -2.48
CA ARG A 154 18.79 -5.63 -1.29
C ARG A 154 17.79 -5.37 -0.16
N GLY A 155 16.65 -4.79 -0.50
CA GLY A 155 15.54 -4.53 0.40
C GLY A 155 15.00 -5.76 1.11
N LEU A 156 14.74 -6.84 0.38
CA LEU A 156 14.25 -8.10 0.95
C LEU A 156 15.23 -8.70 1.96
N ARG A 157 16.55 -8.66 1.67
CA ARG A 157 17.57 -9.09 2.64
C ARG A 157 17.56 -8.20 3.88
N ARG A 158 17.41 -6.88 3.70
CA ARG A 158 17.31 -5.93 4.82
C ARG A 158 16.06 -6.20 5.66
N ARG A 159 14.91 -6.46 5.05
CA ARG A 159 13.67 -6.82 5.77
C ARG A 159 13.83 -8.08 6.60
N GLN A 160 14.43 -9.12 6.04
CA GLN A 160 14.71 -10.35 6.78
C GLN A 160 15.63 -10.10 7.99
N HIS A 161 16.63 -9.24 7.82
CA HIS A 161 17.50 -8.81 8.92
C HIS A 161 16.75 -7.98 9.97
N ASP A 162 15.93 -7.01 9.54
CA ASP A 162 15.11 -6.17 10.40
C ASP A 162 14.09 -6.99 11.20
N GLU A 163 13.45 -7.98 10.57
CA GLU A 163 12.54 -8.92 11.22
C GLU A 163 13.26 -9.76 12.28
N SER A 164 14.43 -10.30 11.95
CA SER A 164 15.26 -11.03 12.91
C SER A 164 15.70 -10.16 14.10
N SER A 165 16.02 -8.90 13.82
CA SER A 165 16.39 -7.92 14.85
C SER A 165 15.21 -7.53 15.73
N LEU A 166 14.02 -7.34 15.14
CA LEU A 166 12.79 -7.08 15.88
C LEU A 166 12.43 -8.24 16.81
N GLN A 167 12.51 -9.49 16.32
CA GLN A 167 12.28 -10.68 17.15
C GLN A 167 13.27 -10.78 18.32
N ARG A 168 14.54 -10.43 18.08
CA ARG A 168 15.57 -10.36 19.14
C ARG A 168 15.23 -9.32 20.20
N ILE A 169 14.77 -8.13 19.79
CA ILE A 169 14.33 -7.08 20.72
C ILE A 169 13.14 -7.55 21.56
N LEU A 170 12.11 -8.10 20.90
CA LEU A 170 10.89 -8.59 21.54
C LEU A 170 11.15 -9.73 22.54
N SER A 171 12.16 -10.56 22.26
CA SER A 171 12.55 -11.68 23.13
C SER A 171 13.60 -11.32 24.17
N SER A 172 14.14 -10.09 24.15
CA SER A 172 15.28 -9.71 24.97
C SER A 172 14.94 -9.67 26.48
N PRO A 173 15.85 -10.11 27.36
CA PRO A 173 15.72 -9.90 28.81
C PRO A 173 15.55 -8.42 29.16
N LYS A 174 16.25 -7.53 28.43
CA LYS A 174 16.18 -6.08 28.61
C LYS A 174 14.75 -5.55 28.51
N LEU A 175 13.96 -5.98 27.51
CA LEU A 175 12.55 -5.58 27.38
C LEU A 175 11.70 -6.13 28.53
N LYS A 176 11.92 -7.38 28.93
CA LYS A 176 11.20 -8.01 30.04
C LYS A 176 11.47 -7.28 31.36
N ASP A 177 12.73 -6.97 31.64
CA ASP A 177 13.16 -6.27 32.85
C ASP A 177 12.64 -4.83 32.88
N ALA A 178 12.72 -4.11 31.75
CA ALA A 178 12.19 -2.75 31.64
C ALA A 178 10.68 -2.71 31.91
N ARG A 179 9.92 -3.70 31.40
CA ARG A 179 8.49 -3.85 31.69
C ARG A 179 8.23 -4.18 33.16
N ALA A 180 8.98 -5.13 33.74
CA ALA A 180 8.82 -5.55 35.13
C ALA A 180 9.09 -4.41 36.12
N LYS A 181 10.07 -3.55 35.81
CA LYS A 181 10.44 -2.39 36.64
C LYS A 181 9.68 -1.11 36.31
N GLN A 182 8.81 -1.13 35.30
CA GLN A 182 8.14 0.05 34.75
C GLN A 182 9.13 1.20 34.39
N ASP A 183 10.32 0.83 33.91
CA ASP A 183 11.37 1.78 33.55
C ASP A 183 11.05 2.43 32.19
N GLN A 184 10.43 3.61 32.24
CA GLN A 184 10.00 4.36 31.06
C GLN A 184 11.17 4.76 30.14
N GLN A 185 12.34 5.08 30.71
CA GLN A 185 13.50 5.48 29.91
C GLN A 185 14.00 4.30 29.07
N SER A 186 14.13 3.12 29.70
CA SER A 186 14.51 1.90 28.98
C SER A 186 13.47 1.48 27.94
N LEU A 187 12.18 1.61 28.26
CA LEU A 187 11.10 1.32 27.31
C LEU A 187 11.15 2.23 26.08
N ASN A 188 11.36 3.53 26.29
CA ASN A 188 11.47 4.49 25.19
C ASN A 188 12.67 4.20 24.27
N ALA A 189 13.83 3.87 24.85
CA ALA A 189 15.01 3.49 24.06
C ALA A 189 14.79 2.19 23.26
N ILE A 190 14.05 1.22 23.82
CA ILE A 190 13.70 -0.01 23.10
C ILE A 190 12.70 0.29 21.98
N LEU A 191 11.70 1.14 22.24
CA LEU A 191 10.72 1.55 21.25
C LEU A 191 11.38 2.26 20.07
N GLU A 192 12.39 3.11 20.32
CA GLU A 192 13.17 3.74 19.27
C GLU A 192 13.91 2.71 18.39
N GLN A 193 14.53 1.71 19.00
CA GLN A 193 15.18 0.62 18.25
C GLN A 193 14.16 -0.18 17.41
N MET A 194 12.98 -0.45 17.97
CA MET A 194 11.89 -1.10 17.24
C MET A 194 11.42 -0.22 16.06
N ASN A 195 11.27 1.09 16.26
CA ASN A 195 10.86 2.01 15.20
C ASN A 195 11.85 2.03 14.04
N VAL A 196 13.16 1.98 14.29
CA VAL A 196 14.17 1.84 13.24
C VAL A 196 14.01 0.51 12.48
N CYS A 197 13.72 -0.58 13.19
CA CYS A 197 13.48 -1.90 12.57
C CYS A 197 12.17 -1.94 11.76
N VAL A 198 11.15 -1.18 12.13
CA VAL A 198 9.85 -1.19 11.43
C VAL A 198 9.80 -0.16 10.31
N TYR A 199 10.13 1.10 10.60
CA TYR A 199 9.93 2.23 9.69
C TYR A 199 11.21 2.69 8.98
N GLY A 200 12.38 2.45 9.58
CA GLY A 200 13.67 2.92 9.07
C GLY A 200 14.27 4.02 9.92
N GLU A 201 15.53 4.33 9.64
CA GLU A 201 16.29 5.33 10.38
C GLU A 201 15.70 6.72 10.17
N GLY A 202 15.55 7.48 11.25
CA GLY A 202 15.00 8.84 11.23
C GLY A 202 13.48 8.92 10.98
N VAL A 203 12.76 7.79 10.96
CA VAL A 203 11.30 7.78 10.75
C VAL A 203 10.57 7.57 12.06
N THR A 204 9.78 8.56 12.44
CA THR A 204 8.86 8.45 13.56
C THR A 204 7.53 7.81 13.11
N PRO A 205 6.77 7.18 14.03
CA PRO A 205 5.41 6.72 13.72
C PRO A 205 4.52 7.82 13.13
N HIS A 206 4.68 9.06 13.59
CA HIS A 206 3.93 10.21 13.09
C HIS A 206 4.25 10.51 11.62
N LEU A 207 5.54 10.53 11.23
CA LEU A 207 5.93 10.71 9.82
C LEU A 207 5.37 9.60 8.92
N ARG A 208 5.28 8.36 9.44
CA ARG A 208 4.64 7.26 8.72
C ARG A 208 3.14 7.47 8.58
N GLU A 209 2.48 7.91 9.64
CA GLU A 209 1.05 8.22 9.64
C GLU A 209 0.73 9.34 8.64
N ASP A 210 1.48 10.44 8.65
CA ASP A 210 1.34 11.54 7.70
C ASP A 210 1.43 11.06 6.25
N PHE A 211 2.40 10.19 5.96
CA PHE A 211 2.53 9.56 4.64
C PHE A 211 1.29 8.72 4.30
N LEU A 212 0.83 7.87 5.22
CA LEU A 212 -0.35 7.02 4.99
C LEU A 212 -1.62 7.86 4.78
N MET A 213 -1.76 8.98 5.50
CA MET A 213 -2.90 9.87 5.31
C MET A 213 -2.88 10.48 3.91
N GLN A 214 -1.73 11.00 3.49
CA GLN A 214 -1.60 11.71 2.22
C GLN A 214 -1.65 10.78 1.01
N TYR A 215 -1.05 9.59 1.11
CA TYR A 215 -0.76 8.73 -0.03
C TYR A 215 -1.36 7.33 0.05
N GLY A 216 -1.86 6.92 1.22
CA GLY A 216 -2.12 5.52 1.48
C GLY A 216 -0.81 4.72 1.58
N CYS A 217 -0.82 3.47 1.14
CA CYS A 217 0.34 2.59 1.30
C CYS A 217 1.54 2.98 0.40
N THR A 218 1.30 3.66 -0.72
CA THR A 218 2.34 4.05 -1.68
C THR A 218 2.02 5.40 -2.32
N GLY A 219 3.03 6.24 -2.48
CA GLY A 219 2.85 7.62 -2.94
C GLY A 219 2.85 7.77 -4.45
N HIS A 220 2.32 8.89 -4.94
CA HIS A 220 2.40 9.29 -6.34
C HIS A 220 3.24 10.56 -6.47
N THR A 221 3.75 10.82 -7.68
CA THR A 221 4.41 12.07 -8.04
C THR A 221 3.56 12.83 -9.07
N PRO A 222 3.76 14.16 -9.25
CA PRO A 222 3.04 14.91 -10.28
C PRO A 222 3.21 14.30 -11.69
N GLU A 223 4.41 13.85 -12.03
CA GLU A 223 4.72 13.26 -13.33
C GLU A 223 3.96 11.94 -13.56
N ILE A 224 3.78 11.15 -12.49
CA ILE A 224 2.93 9.95 -12.55
C ILE A 224 1.48 10.36 -12.84
N LEU A 225 0.95 11.36 -12.12
CA LEU A 225 -0.45 11.77 -12.30
C LEU A 225 -0.70 12.32 -13.70
N GLU A 226 0.22 13.13 -14.24
CA GLU A 226 0.16 13.64 -15.61
C GLU A 226 0.19 12.50 -16.63
N TYR A 227 1.11 11.54 -16.47
CA TYR A 227 1.20 10.38 -17.35
C TYR A 227 -0.08 9.53 -17.30
N LEU A 228 -0.61 9.28 -16.10
CA LEU A 228 -1.85 8.55 -15.92
C LEU A 228 -3.05 9.30 -16.51
N GLN A 229 -3.15 10.61 -16.32
CA GLN A 229 -4.19 11.43 -16.94
C GLN A 229 -4.17 11.24 -18.46
N LYS A 230 -2.99 11.30 -19.08
CA LYS A 230 -2.84 11.14 -20.54
C LYS A 230 -3.32 9.77 -21.03
N ILE A 231 -2.96 8.66 -20.37
CA ILE A 231 -3.40 7.33 -20.82
C ILE A 231 -4.87 7.05 -20.48
N GLY A 232 -5.42 7.75 -19.48
CA GLY A 232 -6.79 7.63 -19.03
C GLY A 232 -7.77 8.61 -19.67
N GLU A 233 -7.31 9.63 -20.41
CA GLU A 233 -8.11 10.78 -20.87
C GLU A 233 -9.49 10.39 -21.43
N ALA A 234 -9.51 9.50 -22.43
CA ALA A 234 -10.74 9.08 -23.10
C ALA A 234 -11.49 7.93 -22.41
N ARG A 235 -10.86 7.26 -21.43
CA ARG A 235 -11.29 5.95 -20.92
C ARG A 235 -11.64 5.96 -19.44
N GLY A 236 -11.02 6.83 -18.68
CA GLY A 236 -11.01 6.81 -17.22
C GLY A 236 -10.35 5.55 -16.65
N PHE A 237 -10.44 5.43 -15.34
CA PHE A 237 -9.84 4.35 -14.56
C PHE A 237 -10.90 3.55 -13.82
N ILE A 238 -10.58 2.28 -13.59
CA ILE A 238 -11.11 1.50 -12.48
C ILE A 238 -9.96 1.18 -11.53
N GLU A 239 -10.06 1.66 -10.30
CA GLU A 239 -9.12 1.35 -9.22
C GLU A 239 -9.70 0.23 -8.34
N VAL A 240 -8.91 -0.80 -8.08
CA VAL A 240 -9.27 -1.90 -7.20
C VAL A 240 -8.25 -2.02 -6.08
N GLY A 241 -8.73 -2.14 -4.84
CA GLY A 241 -7.88 -2.02 -3.65
C GLY A 241 -7.61 -0.55 -3.29
N ALA A 242 -8.58 0.33 -3.55
CA ALA A 242 -8.42 1.78 -3.43
C ALA A 242 -8.17 2.26 -1.99
N GLY A 243 -8.45 1.44 -0.97
CA GLY A 243 -8.42 1.85 0.42
C GLY A 243 -9.33 3.05 0.69
N ASN A 244 -8.75 4.17 1.16
CA ASN A 244 -9.45 5.45 1.32
C ASN A 244 -9.43 6.33 0.06
N GLY A 245 -8.96 5.79 -1.06
CA GLY A 245 -9.03 6.38 -2.40
C GLY A 245 -8.05 7.53 -2.65
N GLN A 246 -6.90 7.57 -1.99
CA GLN A 246 -5.92 8.65 -2.17
C GLN A 246 -5.50 8.82 -3.64
N TRP A 247 -5.30 7.71 -4.37
CA TRP A 247 -4.97 7.75 -5.80
C TRP A 247 -6.15 8.21 -6.66
N ALA A 248 -7.36 7.68 -6.43
CA ALA A 248 -8.57 8.18 -7.09
C ALA A 248 -8.80 9.67 -6.87
N ARG A 249 -8.58 10.18 -5.64
CA ARG A 249 -8.67 11.60 -5.32
C ARG A 249 -7.66 12.40 -6.14
N ALA A 250 -6.38 12.03 -6.08
CA ALA A 250 -5.32 12.72 -6.77
C ALA A 250 -5.52 12.76 -8.30
N LEU A 251 -5.93 11.64 -8.90
CA LEU A 251 -6.24 11.58 -10.34
C LEU A 251 -7.45 12.42 -10.73
N ASN A 252 -8.52 12.41 -9.92
CA ASN A 252 -9.68 13.26 -10.15
C ASN A 252 -9.33 14.75 -10.02
N ASP A 253 -8.57 15.14 -9.00
CA ASP A 253 -8.12 16.51 -8.80
C ASP A 253 -7.26 16.96 -9.98
N CYS A 254 -6.33 16.11 -10.44
CA CYS A 254 -5.53 16.39 -11.63
C CYS A 254 -6.39 16.56 -12.89
N ASN A 255 -7.35 15.66 -13.12
CA ASN A 255 -8.25 15.70 -14.27
C ASN A 255 -9.15 16.95 -14.28
N ASN A 256 -9.53 17.45 -13.11
CA ASN A 256 -10.30 18.70 -13.00
C ASN A 256 -9.40 19.96 -13.04
N GLY A 257 -8.09 19.83 -13.33
CA GLY A 257 -7.15 20.95 -13.45
C GLY A 257 -6.62 21.50 -12.12
N PHE A 258 -6.73 20.75 -11.02
CA PHE A 258 -6.28 21.19 -9.68
C PHE A 258 -4.86 20.73 -9.31
N CYS A 259 -4.16 20.04 -10.22
CA CYS A 259 -2.85 19.42 -9.95
C CYS A 259 -1.78 20.40 -9.41
N GLU A 260 -1.89 21.71 -9.68
CA GLU A 260 -0.91 22.73 -9.24
C GLU A 260 -1.42 23.72 -8.18
N LYS A 261 -2.71 23.71 -7.81
CA LYS A 261 -3.30 24.74 -6.93
C LYS A 261 -3.62 24.24 -5.52
N ALA A 262 -2.85 23.29 -5.00
CA ALA A 262 -3.06 22.66 -3.69
C ALA A 262 -2.98 23.60 -2.47
N HIS A 263 -2.68 24.90 -2.66
CA HIS A 263 -2.62 25.91 -1.59
C HIS A 263 -3.74 26.97 -1.63
N SER A 264 -4.70 26.87 -2.55
CA SER A 264 -5.86 27.76 -2.55
C SER A 264 -6.94 27.21 -1.60
N GLU A 265 -7.09 27.81 -0.41
CA GLU A 265 -7.99 27.39 0.70
C GLU A 265 -9.50 27.30 0.36
N LYS A 266 -9.90 27.65 -0.86
CA LYS A 266 -11.31 27.58 -1.27
C LYS A 266 -11.60 26.20 -1.88
N SER A 267 -12.17 25.32 -1.05
CA SER A 267 -12.79 24.08 -1.52
C SER A 267 -13.84 24.42 -2.59
N PRO A 268 -13.74 23.87 -3.81
CA PRO A 268 -14.74 24.11 -4.84
C PRO A 268 -16.10 23.60 -4.35
N SER A 269 -17.13 24.45 -4.43
CA SER A 269 -18.49 24.02 -4.19
C SER A 269 -18.86 22.96 -5.23
N LEU A 270 -19.24 21.77 -4.75
CA LEU A 270 -19.77 20.65 -5.53
C LEU A 270 -21.01 21.12 -6.32
N GLN A 271 -20.81 21.60 -7.56
CA GLN A 271 -21.92 21.87 -8.46
C GLN A 271 -22.49 20.56 -9.00
N ASN A 272 -23.78 20.36 -8.72
CA ASN A 272 -24.60 19.20 -9.08
C ASN A 272 -24.77 19.03 -10.59
N ASN A 273 -23.79 18.45 -11.28
CA ASN A 273 -24.01 17.95 -12.64
C ASN A 273 -24.46 16.48 -12.60
N LYS A 274 -25.77 16.28 -12.83
CA LYS A 274 -26.52 15.02 -12.63
C LYS A 274 -26.13 13.87 -13.58
N HIS A 275 -25.17 14.08 -14.49
CA HIS A 275 -24.65 13.05 -15.40
C HIS A 275 -23.13 13.14 -15.59
N LYS A 276 -22.38 13.52 -14.53
CA LYS A 276 -20.92 13.60 -14.62
C LYS A 276 -20.35 12.19 -14.75
N TRP A 277 -19.80 11.88 -15.92
CA TRP A 277 -18.95 10.71 -16.11
C TRP A 277 -17.83 10.74 -15.07
N GLU A 278 -17.74 9.69 -14.25
CA GLU A 278 -16.70 9.57 -13.24
C GLU A 278 -15.39 9.14 -13.89
N PHE A 279 -14.34 9.95 -13.74
CA PHE A 279 -13.02 9.67 -14.32
C PHE A 279 -12.39 8.44 -13.66
N VAL A 280 -12.51 8.29 -12.34
CA VAL A 280 -12.03 7.11 -11.59
C VAL A 280 -13.20 6.41 -10.89
N LEU A 281 -13.37 5.11 -11.16
CA LEU A 281 -14.24 4.24 -10.38
C LEU A 281 -13.40 3.49 -9.34
N ALA A 282 -13.44 3.93 -8.09
CA ALA A 282 -12.63 3.35 -7.02
C ALA A 282 -13.41 2.29 -6.23
N TYR A 283 -12.85 1.10 -6.08
CA TYR A 283 -13.45 -0.02 -5.35
C TYR A 283 -12.50 -0.58 -4.27
N ASP A 284 -13.06 -0.86 -3.10
CA ASP A 284 -12.36 -1.53 -2.00
C ASP A 284 -13.33 -2.37 -1.16
N ASN A 285 -12.85 -3.43 -0.50
CA ASN A 285 -13.67 -4.25 0.40
C ASN A 285 -13.68 -3.73 1.85
N MET A 286 -12.81 -2.77 2.15
CA MET A 286 -12.56 -2.11 3.43
C MET A 286 -12.07 -3.04 4.55
N ALA A 287 -11.66 -4.28 4.22
CA ALA A 287 -11.32 -5.29 5.22
C ALA A 287 -9.96 -5.05 5.87
N ASN A 288 -9.01 -4.47 5.13
CA ASN A 288 -7.59 -4.36 5.54
C ASN A 288 -7.08 -2.91 5.47
N LEU A 289 -7.89 -1.94 5.86
CA LEU A 289 -7.48 -0.53 5.84
C LEU A 289 -6.43 -0.25 6.92
N PRO A 290 -5.29 0.37 6.58
CA PRO A 290 -4.31 0.81 7.57
C PRO A 290 -4.80 1.99 8.42
N LEU A 291 -5.74 2.78 7.88
CA LEU A 291 -6.33 3.95 8.53
C LEU A 291 -7.83 3.71 8.71
N SER A 292 -8.27 3.59 9.96
CA SER A 292 -9.69 3.40 10.26
C SER A 292 -10.48 4.67 9.97
N PRO A 293 -11.53 4.62 9.13
CA PRO A 293 -12.44 5.75 8.92
C PRO A 293 -13.15 6.20 10.20
N GLN A 294 -13.14 5.38 11.26
CA GLN A 294 -13.69 5.75 12.56
C GLN A 294 -12.82 6.80 13.28
N ILE A 295 -11.50 6.74 13.11
CA ILE A 295 -10.55 7.70 13.67
C ILE A 295 -10.53 8.96 12.80
N TYR A 296 -10.44 8.78 11.48
CA TYR A 296 -10.48 9.85 10.51
C TYR A 296 -11.93 10.11 10.10
N HIS A 297 -12.68 10.80 10.96
CA HIS A 297 -14.06 11.16 10.67
C HIS A 297 -14.14 12.25 9.59
N ARG A 298 -15.29 12.35 8.90
CA ARG A 298 -15.56 13.27 7.77
C ARG A 298 -15.25 14.77 8.02
N LYS A 299 -15.16 15.17 9.29
CA LYS A 299 -14.87 16.56 9.68
C LYS A 299 -13.37 16.80 9.94
N THR A 300 -12.53 15.77 9.88
CA THR A 300 -11.09 15.93 10.01
C THR A 300 -10.50 16.50 8.72
N LEU A 301 -9.48 17.35 8.86
CA LEU A 301 -8.77 17.94 7.73
C LEU A 301 -8.17 16.88 6.78
N PRO A 302 -7.59 15.76 7.24
CA PRO A 302 -7.06 14.73 6.37
C PRO A 302 -8.12 14.10 5.45
N VAL A 303 -9.32 13.81 5.95
CA VAL A 303 -10.39 13.20 5.14
C VAL A 303 -10.84 14.15 4.04
N GLN A 304 -10.98 15.43 4.34
CA GLN A 304 -11.40 16.43 3.36
C GLN A 304 -10.34 16.67 2.29
N ARG A 305 -9.05 16.61 2.68
CA ARG A 305 -7.93 16.90 1.78
C ARG A 305 -7.47 15.70 0.97
N PHE A 306 -7.36 14.53 1.58
CA PHE A 306 -6.63 13.40 0.99
C PHE A 306 -7.51 12.21 0.64
N PHE A 307 -8.65 12.03 1.30
CA PHE A 307 -9.50 10.87 1.03
C PHE A 307 -10.48 11.15 -0.10
N TYR A 308 -10.85 10.09 -0.81
CA TYR A 308 -11.87 10.15 -1.84
C TYR A 308 -13.21 9.69 -1.29
N ASP A 309 -14.23 10.54 -1.40
CA ASP A 309 -15.59 10.22 -0.95
C ASP A 309 -16.33 9.28 -1.91
N GLY A 310 -15.83 9.14 -3.15
CA GLY A 310 -16.38 8.26 -4.17
C GLY A 310 -15.92 6.79 -4.12
N VAL A 311 -15.20 6.35 -3.08
CA VAL A 311 -14.81 4.93 -2.97
C VAL A 311 -16.04 4.06 -2.71
N ARG A 312 -16.25 3.08 -3.59
CA ARG A 312 -17.38 2.15 -3.54
C ARG A 312 -16.96 0.87 -2.84
N ARG A 313 -17.76 0.44 -1.86
CA ARG A 313 -17.53 -0.86 -1.21
C ARG A 313 -17.90 -1.98 -2.18
N CYS A 314 -17.01 -2.93 -2.40
CA CYS A 314 -17.28 -4.14 -3.17
C CYS A 314 -17.08 -5.40 -2.31
N THR A 315 -17.88 -6.44 -2.57
CA THR A 315 -17.71 -7.78 -1.99
C THR A 315 -16.72 -8.63 -2.79
N SER A 316 -16.57 -8.34 -4.09
CA SER A 316 -15.75 -9.09 -5.04
C SER A 316 -15.03 -8.11 -5.96
N HIS A 317 -13.70 -8.20 -6.02
CA HIS A 317 -12.90 -7.43 -6.97
C HIS A 317 -13.12 -7.89 -8.42
N VAL A 318 -13.44 -9.18 -8.62
CA VAL A 318 -13.77 -9.76 -9.93
C VAL A 318 -15.02 -9.09 -10.49
N ASP A 319 -16.08 -8.97 -9.68
CA ASP A 319 -17.35 -8.38 -10.10
C ASP A 319 -17.16 -6.89 -10.44
N ALA A 320 -16.35 -6.18 -9.65
CA ALA A 320 -16.04 -4.77 -9.88
C ALA A 320 -15.42 -4.54 -11.27
N VAL A 321 -14.46 -5.37 -11.69
CA VAL A 321 -13.81 -5.21 -13.01
C VAL A 321 -14.61 -5.78 -14.19
N GLN A 322 -15.51 -6.72 -13.94
CA GLN A 322 -16.39 -7.28 -14.97
C GLN A 322 -17.64 -6.42 -15.23
N GLY A 323 -17.98 -5.52 -14.31
CA GLY A 323 -19.11 -4.62 -14.41
C GLY A 323 -19.10 -3.75 -15.68
N TYR A 324 -20.29 -3.41 -16.19
CA TYR A 324 -20.45 -2.64 -17.43
C TYR A 324 -19.72 -1.28 -17.39
N ALA A 325 -19.78 -0.59 -16.25
CA ALA A 325 -19.14 0.71 -16.05
C ALA A 325 -17.61 0.67 -16.16
N SER A 326 -17.01 -0.52 -16.01
CA SER A 326 -15.56 -0.76 -16.00
C SER A 326 -15.00 -1.08 -17.39
N ARG A 327 -15.87 -1.35 -18.38
CA ARG A 327 -15.46 -1.74 -19.73
C ARG A 327 -14.73 -0.62 -20.46
N GLY A 328 -13.58 -0.95 -21.03
CA GLY A 328 -12.71 -0.02 -21.75
C GLY A 328 -11.95 0.96 -20.85
N ARG A 329 -12.12 0.93 -19.53
CA ARG A 329 -11.32 1.75 -18.61
C ARG A 329 -9.89 1.23 -18.50
N VAL A 330 -8.98 2.00 -17.93
CA VAL A 330 -7.65 1.49 -17.51
C VAL A 330 -7.80 0.85 -16.13
N LEU A 331 -7.30 -0.37 -15.94
CA LEU A 331 -7.24 -0.98 -14.61
C LEU A 331 -6.07 -0.38 -13.82
N LEU A 332 -6.33 0.12 -12.62
CA LEU A 332 -5.34 0.60 -11.67
C LEU A 332 -5.36 -0.30 -10.42
N LEU A 333 -4.23 -0.96 -10.16
CA LEU A 333 -3.99 -1.76 -8.96
C LEU A 333 -2.91 -1.09 -8.13
N VAL A 334 -3.28 -0.54 -6.98
CA VAL A 334 -2.34 0.14 -6.08
C VAL A 334 -2.16 -0.70 -4.83
N TYR A 335 -0.91 -1.10 -4.57
CA TYR A 335 -0.50 -1.84 -3.39
C TYR A 335 -1.43 -3.03 -3.07
N PRO A 336 -1.73 -3.94 -4.02
CA PRO A 336 -2.60 -5.06 -3.72
C PRO A 336 -1.95 -5.95 -2.64
N PRO A 337 -2.77 -6.59 -1.78
CA PRO A 337 -2.25 -7.49 -0.77
C PRO A 337 -1.50 -8.67 -1.41
N PRO A 338 -0.61 -9.34 -0.67
CA PRO A 338 -0.02 -10.60 -1.14
C PRO A 338 -1.13 -11.64 -1.35
N GLY A 339 -0.95 -12.49 -2.37
CA GLY A 339 -1.92 -13.54 -2.72
C GLY A 339 -2.49 -13.40 -4.13
N SER A 340 -3.59 -14.13 -4.39
CA SER A 340 -4.16 -14.31 -5.74
C SER A 340 -5.02 -13.15 -6.23
N MET A 341 -5.44 -12.23 -5.34
CA MET A 341 -6.31 -11.09 -5.68
C MET A 341 -5.85 -10.34 -6.93
N ALA A 342 -4.56 -10.03 -7.03
CA ALA A 342 -4.05 -9.21 -8.12
C ALA A 342 -4.11 -9.95 -9.47
N VAL A 343 -3.70 -11.22 -9.52
CA VAL A 343 -3.75 -12.02 -10.76
C VAL A 343 -5.20 -12.29 -11.18
N GLU A 344 -6.07 -12.68 -10.24
CA GLU A 344 -7.50 -12.89 -10.50
C GLU A 344 -8.18 -11.62 -11.03
N THR A 345 -7.84 -10.45 -10.46
CA THR A 345 -8.38 -9.16 -10.92
C THR A 345 -7.92 -8.83 -12.33
N VAL A 346 -6.63 -9.00 -12.64
CA VAL A 346 -6.10 -8.73 -13.99
C VAL A 346 -6.68 -9.68 -15.02
N GLU A 347 -6.84 -10.96 -14.68
CA GLU A 347 -7.45 -11.96 -15.55
C GLU A 347 -8.92 -11.64 -15.84
N ALA A 348 -9.70 -11.38 -14.78
CA ALA A 348 -11.10 -11.01 -14.90
C ALA A 348 -11.29 -9.74 -15.73
N TYR A 349 -10.48 -8.70 -15.46
CA TYR A 349 -10.47 -7.46 -16.23
C TYR A 349 -10.17 -7.72 -17.71
N ALA A 350 -9.10 -8.43 -18.02
CA ALA A 350 -8.71 -8.70 -19.40
C ALA A 350 -9.76 -9.55 -20.16
N ASN A 351 -10.44 -10.46 -19.46
CA ASN A 351 -11.47 -11.33 -20.05
C ASN A 351 -12.82 -10.61 -20.24
N ALA A 352 -13.12 -9.58 -19.44
CA ALA A 352 -14.42 -8.90 -19.47
C ALA A 352 -14.70 -8.13 -20.79
N ASN A 353 -13.65 -7.61 -21.44
CA ASN A 353 -13.81 -6.87 -22.69
C ASN A 353 -12.51 -6.84 -23.52
N SER A 354 -12.63 -6.80 -24.85
CA SER A 354 -11.47 -6.64 -25.75
C SER A 354 -10.79 -5.28 -25.59
N LYS A 355 -11.53 -4.24 -25.18
CA LYS A 355 -11.01 -2.89 -24.85
C LYS A 355 -10.31 -2.81 -23.49
N ASN A 356 -10.42 -3.84 -22.64
CA ASN A 356 -9.70 -3.92 -21.37
C ASN A 356 -8.26 -4.38 -21.63
N ASP A 357 -7.45 -3.44 -22.12
CA ASP A 357 -6.12 -3.71 -22.66
C ASP A 357 -5.00 -2.95 -21.95
N THR A 358 -5.29 -2.19 -20.90
CA THR A 358 -4.26 -1.45 -20.15
C THR A 358 -4.36 -1.73 -18.66
N VAL A 359 -3.24 -2.09 -18.05
CA VAL A 359 -3.12 -2.34 -16.61
C VAL A 359 -2.01 -1.45 -16.07
N VAL A 360 -2.31 -0.73 -15.00
CA VAL A 360 -1.35 0.00 -14.18
C VAL A 360 -1.24 -0.75 -12.86
N PHE A 361 -0.04 -1.22 -12.55
CA PHE A 361 0.28 -1.85 -11.28
C PHE A 361 1.24 -0.94 -10.51
N VAL A 362 0.90 -0.62 -9.27
CA VAL A 362 1.73 0.16 -8.38
C VAL A 362 2.06 -0.68 -7.16
N GLY A 363 3.31 -1.09 -7.03
CA GLY A 363 3.73 -2.01 -5.97
C GLY A 363 5.12 -2.53 -6.21
N GLU A 364 5.54 -3.49 -5.40
CA GLU A 364 6.83 -4.16 -5.55
C GLU A 364 6.80 -5.23 -6.63
N GLY A 365 7.98 -5.56 -7.16
CA GLY A 365 8.15 -6.71 -8.06
C GLY A 365 8.06 -8.07 -7.35
N ARG A 366 8.54 -9.10 -8.03
CA ARG A 366 8.51 -10.51 -7.62
C ARG A 366 9.16 -10.71 -6.25
N GLY A 367 8.52 -11.51 -5.39
CA GLY A 367 8.92 -11.71 -3.99
C GLY A 367 8.80 -10.49 -3.08
N GLY A 368 8.22 -9.38 -3.57
CA GLY A 368 7.93 -8.19 -2.78
C GLY A 368 6.73 -8.35 -1.85
N ALA A 369 6.31 -7.25 -1.24
CA ALA A 369 5.18 -7.20 -0.31
C ALA A 369 3.79 -7.18 -1.01
N ASN A 370 3.75 -7.05 -2.33
CA ASN A 370 2.51 -6.86 -3.10
C ASN A 370 2.31 -7.97 -4.14
N ALA A 371 1.06 -8.40 -4.30
CA ALA A 371 0.68 -9.51 -5.17
C ALA A 371 1.47 -10.81 -4.87
N ASN A 372 1.29 -11.83 -5.69
CA ASN A 372 2.09 -13.05 -5.65
C ASN A 372 2.90 -13.20 -6.95
N ASP A 373 3.78 -14.20 -6.96
CA ASP A 373 4.63 -14.50 -8.11
C ASP A 373 3.83 -14.90 -9.37
N GLU A 374 2.61 -15.39 -9.19
CA GLU A 374 1.69 -15.80 -10.26
C GLU A 374 1.22 -14.61 -11.11
N LEU A 375 0.97 -13.44 -10.51
CA LEU A 375 0.68 -12.22 -11.27
C LEU A 375 1.81 -11.91 -12.27
N PHE A 376 3.04 -11.95 -11.79
CA PHE A 376 4.20 -11.63 -12.61
C PHE A 376 4.41 -12.70 -13.69
N ASP A 377 4.22 -13.97 -13.36
CA ASP A 377 4.28 -15.06 -14.34
C ASP A 377 3.20 -14.88 -15.44
N TYR A 378 1.98 -14.52 -15.06
CA TYR A 378 0.90 -14.18 -15.99
C TYR A 378 1.26 -13.00 -16.91
N LEU A 379 1.81 -11.91 -16.36
CA LEU A 379 2.24 -10.74 -17.15
C LEU A 379 3.41 -11.07 -18.10
N LEU A 380 4.27 -12.02 -17.72
CA LEU A 380 5.35 -12.51 -18.58
C LEU A 380 4.90 -13.59 -19.59
N GLY A 381 3.60 -13.94 -19.61
CA GLY A 381 3.02 -14.92 -20.53
C GLY A 381 3.39 -16.37 -20.20
N ARG A 382 3.67 -16.69 -18.93
CA ARG A 382 3.88 -18.06 -18.47
C ARG A 382 2.53 -18.68 -18.10
N ASP A 383 2.19 -19.80 -18.72
CA ASP A 383 1.01 -20.59 -18.36
C ASP A 383 1.38 -21.62 -17.28
N GLY A 384 0.61 -21.63 -16.19
CA GLY A 384 0.69 -22.64 -15.13
C GLY A 384 0.56 -24.05 -15.70
N GLU A 385 1.40 -24.95 -15.21
CA GLU A 385 1.50 -26.39 -15.50
C GLU A 385 2.16 -26.83 -16.80
N ASN A 386 1.92 -26.21 -17.97
CA ASN A 386 2.45 -26.77 -19.23
C ASN A 386 3.46 -25.90 -20.00
N ASN A 387 3.63 -24.61 -19.70
CA ASN A 387 4.66 -23.73 -20.27
C ASN A 387 4.80 -23.70 -21.82
N THR A 388 3.90 -24.34 -22.58
CA THR A 388 3.99 -24.52 -24.03
C THR A 388 3.14 -23.51 -24.81
N THR A 389 2.15 -22.88 -24.17
CA THR A 389 1.21 -21.99 -24.86
C THR A 389 1.21 -20.62 -24.19
N ILE A 390 1.59 -19.57 -24.94
CA ILE A 390 1.48 -18.18 -24.48
C ILE A 390 0.04 -17.74 -24.74
N LYS A 391 -0.82 -17.70 -23.72
CA LYS A 391 -2.23 -17.31 -23.89
C LYS A 391 -2.42 -15.82 -24.15
N LYS A 392 -1.63 -14.98 -23.48
CA LYS A 392 -1.75 -13.52 -23.53
C LYS A 392 -0.37 -12.91 -23.45
N GLN A 393 -0.10 -11.98 -24.36
CA GLN A 393 1.16 -11.27 -24.38
C GLN A 393 0.95 -9.82 -23.94
N TRP A 394 1.83 -9.36 -23.05
CA TRP A 394 1.83 -8.00 -22.54
C TRP A 394 3.06 -7.26 -23.01
N ALA A 395 2.88 -5.99 -23.37
CA ALA A 395 3.94 -5.04 -23.57
C ALA A 395 4.08 -4.18 -22.33
N LEU A 396 5.31 -3.96 -21.88
CA LEU A 396 5.64 -2.97 -20.87
C LEU A 396 5.78 -1.62 -21.54
N MET A 397 4.91 -0.69 -21.20
CA MET A 397 4.84 0.64 -21.81
C MET A 397 5.66 1.67 -21.05
N LYS A 398 5.64 1.60 -19.71
CA LYS A 398 6.30 2.57 -18.85
C LYS A 398 6.62 1.96 -17.48
N VAL A 399 7.73 2.43 -16.91
CA VAL A 399 8.11 2.18 -15.52
C VAL A 399 8.45 3.54 -14.93
N MET A 400 7.91 3.85 -13.75
CA MET A 400 8.15 5.11 -13.06
C MET A 400 8.44 4.84 -11.59
N ASP A 401 9.35 5.63 -11.03
CA ASP A 401 9.59 5.61 -9.59
C ASP A 401 8.45 6.37 -8.91
N VAL A 402 7.88 5.74 -7.88
CA VAL A 402 6.84 6.34 -7.06
C VAL A 402 7.44 7.18 -5.96
N ARG A 403 6.61 7.99 -5.29
CA ARG A 403 7.07 8.66 -4.07
C ARG A 403 7.29 7.59 -2.98
N PRO A 404 8.53 7.35 -2.53
CA PRO A 404 8.82 6.27 -1.60
C PRO A 404 8.23 6.55 -0.23
N SER A 405 7.85 5.50 0.50
CA SER A 405 7.57 5.63 1.92
C SER A 405 8.80 6.18 2.67
N PRO A 406 8.62 6.96 3.74
CA PRO A 406 9.75 7.42 4.55
C PRO A 406 10.60 6.23 5.05
N GLY A 407 11.89 6.45 5.25
CA GLY A 407 12.82 5.48 5.84
C GLY A 407 13.45 4.48 4.87
N GLY A 408 13.18 4.62 3.57
CA GLY A 408 13.88 3.85 2.53
C GLY A 408 13.59 2.34 2.56
N LYS A 409 12.42 1.95 3.07
CA LYS A 409 11.96 0.55 3.13
C LYS A 409 10.95 0.17 2.05
N GLY A 410 10.40 1.15 1.33
CA GLY A 410 9.55 0.94 0.17
C GLY A 410 10.40 0.75 -1.09
N TYR A 411 10.06 -0.26 -1.89
CA TYR A 411 10.68 -0.52 -3.19
C TYR A 411 9.64 -0.52 -4.31
N GLU A 412 8.49 0.10 -4.07
CA GLU A 412 7.39 0.14 -5.01
C GLU A 412 7.78 0.89 -6.28
N LYS A 413 7.15 0.53 -7.38
CA LYS A 413 7.24 1.22 -8.66
C LYS A 413 5.87 1.21 -9.32
N LEU A 414 5.68 2.13 -10.26
CA LEU A 414 4.54 2.10 -11.17
C LEU A 414 4.95 1.42 -12.47
N PHE A 415 4.16 0.43 -12.89
CA PHE A 415 4.33 -0.29 -14.14
C PHE A 415 3.07 -0.13 -14.96
N VAL A 416 3.22 0.23 -16.23
CA VAL A 416 2.10 0.29 -17.18
C VAL A 416 2.28 -0.79 -18.22
N PHE A 417 1.28 -1.66 -18.33
CA PHE A 417 1.21 -2.75 -19.28
C PHE A 417 0.10 -2.50 -20.29
N GLN A 418 0.37 -2.85 -21.54
CA GLN A 418 -0.64 -2.90 -22.58
C GLN A 418 -0.72 -4.32 -23.15
N ARG A 419 -1.93 -4.86 -23.28
CA ARG A 419 -2.15 -6.16 -23.90
C ARG A 419 -1.88 -6.05 -25.40
N VAL A 420 -1.06 -6.95 -25.93
CA VAL A 420 -0.83 -7.09 -27.37
C VAL A 420 -2.04 -7.80 -27.98
N ARG A 421 -2.59 -7.24 -29.06
CA ARG A 421 -3.78 -7.76 -29.74
C ARG A 421 -3.46 -8.78 -30.80
#